data_AF-A0A8T9S8K8-F1
#
_entry.id   AF-A0A8T9S8K8-F1
#
_cell.length_a   1.000
_cell.length_b   1.000
_cell.length_c   1.000
_cell.angle_alpha   90.00
_cell.angle_beta   90.00
_cell.angle_gamma   90.00
#
_symmetry.space_group_name_H-M   'P 1'
#
loop_
_entity.id
_entity.type
_entity.pdbx_description
1 polymer ?
#
loop_
_entity_poly.entity_id
_entity_poly.type
_entity_poly.pdbx_seq_one_letter_code
_entity_poly.pdbx_strand_id
1 'polypeptide(L)'
;MNTLRHFASRLPLTALLLPLMLLATSCSRYNDNGSLSIAGVIYLILAIAAVISLLKQDWSLGKKLIWGVIIWFFPIGGSIIYFLFSGRK
;
A
#
# COMPACT_ATOMS: atom_id res chain seq x y z
N MET A 1 15.97 -21.19 16.59
CA MET A 1 16.50 -19.99 15.88
C MET A 1 17.30 -20.30 14.62
N ASN A 2 17.75 -21.54 14.37
CA ASN A 2 18.61 -21.87 13.22
C ASN A 2 17.85 -21.97 11.88
N THR A 3 16.56 -22.32 11.90
CA THR A 3 15.72 -22.43 10.70
C THR A 3 15.48 -21.09 10.01
N LEU A 4 15.33 -20.00 10.78
CA LEU A 4 15.15 -18.64 10.25
C LEU A 4 16.41 -18.12 9.53
N ARG A 5 17.61 -18.53 10.01
CA ARG A 5 18.90 -18.17 9.39
C ARG A 5 19.05 -18.79 8.01
N HIS A 6 18.60 -20.05 7.84
CA HIS A 6 18.63 -20.73 6.54
C HIS A 6 17.70 -20.07 5.52
N PHE A 7 16.52 -19.62 5.94
CA PHE A 7 15.59 -18.89 5.07
C PHE A 7 16.17 -17.54 4.65
N ALA A 8 16.70 -16.76 5.59
CA ALA A 8 17.31 -15.47 5.31
C ALA A 8 18.51 -15.57 4.35
N SER A 9 19.32 -16.64 4.43
CA SER A 9 20.45 -16.88 3.52
C SER A 9 20.05 -17.26 2.09
N ARG A 10 18.79 -17.65 1.85
CA ARG A 10 18.26 -18.08 0.55
C ARG A 10 17.39 -17.02 -0.11
N LEU A 11 16.96 -16.00 0.63
CA LEU A 11 16.20 -14.90 0.05
C LEU A 11 17.13 -14.04 -0.80
N PRO A 12 16.88 -13.90 -2.11
CA PRO A 12 17.66 -13.00 -2.93
C PRO A 12 17.43 -11.57 -2.42
N LEU A 13 18.49 -10.76 -2.37
CA LEU A 13 18.44 -9.36 -1.91
C LEU A 13 17.33 -8.55 -2.61
N THR A 14 17.03 -8.91 -3.86
CA THR A 14 15.93 -8.37 -4.66
C THR A 14 14.55 -8.59 -4.05
N ALA A 15 14.30 -9.73 -3.38
CA ALA A 15 13.02 -9.99 -2.70
C ALA A 15 12.82 -9.09 -1.47
N LEU A 16 13.92 -8.64 -0.84
CA LEU A 16 13.90 -7.74 0.30
C LEU A 16 13.82 -6.27 -0.13
N LEU A 17 14.38 -5.94 -1.30
CA LEU A 17 14.31 -4.61 -1.92
C LEU A 17 12.95 -4.31 -2.55
N LEU A 18 12.20 -5.31 -3.00
CA LEU A 18 10.90 -5.13 -3.65
C LEU A 18 9.87 -4.38 -2.78
N PRO A 19 9.62 -4.77 -1.50
CA PRO A 19 8.71 -4.02 -0.64
C PRO A 19 9.22 -2.60 -0.37
N LEU A 20 10.54 -2.40 -0.24
CA LEU A 20 11.12 -1.07 -0.04
C LEU A 20 10.89 -0.15 -1.26
N MET A 21 11.07 -0.68 -2.47
CA MET A 21 10.78 0.02 -3.72
C MET A 21 9.30 0.38 -3.83
N LEU A 22 8.40 -0.53 -3.47
CA LEU A 22 6.94 -0.28 -3.46
C LEU A 22 6.52 0.79 -2.45
N LEU A 23 7.24 0.93 -1.32
CA LEU A 23 7.03 2.05 -0.41
C LEU A 23 7.55 3.36 -1.02
N ALA A 24 8.73 3.34 -1.63
CA ALA A 24 9.39 4.54 -2.19
C ALA A 24 8.67 5.14 -3.41
N THR A 25 7.93 4.35 -4.20
CA THR A 25 7.13 4.88 -5.34
C THR A 25 6.06 5.88 -4.91
N SER A 26 5.67 5.90 -3.62
CA SER A 26 4.74 6.89 -3.08
C SER A 26 5.28 8.33 -3.17
N CYS A 27 6.59 8.51 -3.36
CA CYS A 27 7.24 9.82 -3.46
C CYS A 27 7.25 10.40 -4.90
N SER A 28 6.98 9.61 -5.95
CA SER A 28 7.04 10.07 -7.36
C SER A 28 5.69 10.56 -7.92
N ARG A 29 4.88 11.17 -7.06
CA ARG A 29 3.49 11.56 -7.38
C ARG A 29 3.38 12.81 -8.26
N TYR A 30 4.37 13.68 -8.21
CA TYR A 30 4.39 14.96 -8.90
C TYR A 30 5.49 14.97 -9.96
N ASN A 31 5.21 15.63 -11.08
CA ASN A 31 6.23 15.98 -12.07
C ASN A 31 7.05 17.17 -11.56
N ASP A 32 8.19 17.45 -12.21
CA ASP A 32 9.09 18.55 -11.83
C ASP A 32 8.43 19.94 -11.84
N ASN A 33 7.35 20.08 -12.62
CA ASN A 33 6.53 21.29 -12.69
C ASN A 33 5.41 21.36 -11.63
N GLY A 34 5.38 20.42 -10.67
CA GLY A 34 4.40 20.36 -9.60
C GLY A 34 3.02 19.80 -9.99
N SER A 35 2.79 19.48 -11.27
CA SER A 35 1.56 18.80 -11.70
C SER A 35 1.54 17.34 -11.24
N LEU A 36 0.35 16.74 -11.09
CA LEU A 36 0.28 15.29 -10.84
C LEU A 36 0.81 14.55 -12.07
N SER A 37 1.72 13.60 -11.83
CA SER A 37 2.13 12.66 -12.87
C SER A 37 0.97 11.74 -13.25
N ILE A 38 1.02 11.13 -14.44
CA ILE A 38 0.00 10.14 -14.87
C ILE A 38 -0.11 9.02 -13.83
N ALA A 39 1.03 8.54 -13.34
CA ALA A 39 1.10 7.61 -12.23
C ALA A 39 0.42 8.16 -10.96
N GLY A 40 0.71 9.42 -10.60
CA GLY A 40 0.07 10.13 -9.49
C GLY A 40 -1.46 10.22 -9.58
N VAL A 41 -2.01 10.38 -10.80
CA VAL A 41 -3.47 10.38 -11.04
C VAL A 41 -4.05 8.99 -10.80
N ILE A 42 -3.42 7.94 -11.34
CA ILE A 42 -3.84 6.55 -11.12
C ILE A 42 -3.81 6.22 -9.61
N TYR A 43 -2.78 6.67 -8.91
CA TYR A 43 -2.64 6.48 -7.46
C TYR A 43 -3.75 7.16 -6.69
N LEU A 44 -4.12 8.38 -7.09
CA LEU A 44 -5.21 9.13 -6.46
C LEU A 44 -6.55 8.41 -6.65
N ILE A 45 -6.83 7.93 -7.86
CA ILE A 45 -8.06 7.17 -8.14
C ILE A 45 -8.11 5.91 -7.28
N LEU A 46 -7.02 5.15 -7.21
CA LEU A 46 -6.95 3.92 -6.43
C LEU A 46 -7.17 4.17 -4.93
N ALA A 47 -6.55 5.22 -4.37
CA ALA A 47 -6.72 5.59 -2.97
C ALA A 47 -8.15 6.03 -2.66
N ILE A 48 -8.75 6.86 -3.52
CA ILE A 48 -10.16 7.27 -3.35
C ILE A 48 -11.09 6.05 -3.40
N ALA A 49 -10.89 5.15 -4.37
CA ALA A 49 -11.67 3.94 -4.48
C ALA A 49 -11.54 3.03 -3.24
N ALA A 50 -10.32 2.93 -2.69
CA ALA A 50 -10.07 2.18 -1.45
C ALA A 50 -10.80 2.80 -0.26
N VAL A 51 -10.73 4.13 -0.09
CA VAL A 51 -11.42 4.84 0.99
C VAL A 51 -12.94 4.71 0.88
N ILE A 52 -13.51 4.89 -0.32
CA ILE A 52 -14.95 4.71 -0.54
C ILE A 52 -15.37 3.28 -0.19
N SER A 53 -14.60 2.28 -0.66
CA SER A 53 -14.86 0.88 -0.32
C SER A 53 -14.77 0.63 1.18
N LEU A 54 -13.80 1.23 1.88
CA LEU A 54 -13.59 1.09 3.32
C LEU A 54 -14.76 1.65 4.12
N LEU A 55 -15.27 2.82 3.72
CA LEU A 55 -16.40 3.45 4.37
C LEU A 55 -17.67 2.59 4.26
N LYS A 56 -17.85 1.92 3.11
CA LYS A 56 -18.97 1.01 2.84
C LYS A 56 -18.95 -0.30 3.64
N GLN A 57 -17.84 -0.69 4.26
CA GLN A 57 -17.77 -1.94 5.00
C GLN A 57 -18.53 -1.87 6.33
N ASP A 58 -19.10 -2.97 6.79
CA ASP A 58 -19.87 -3.04 8.06
C ASP A 58 -18.96 -3.31 9.28
N TRP A 59 -17.69 -2.94 9.18
CA TRP A 59 -16.70 -3.26 10.19
C TRP A 59 -16.76 -2.32 11.39
N SER A 60 -16.22 -2.79 12.52
CA SER A 60 -15.99 -1.95 13.69
C SER A 60 -15.11 -0.74 13.34
N LEU A 61 -15.33 0.36 14.05
CA LEU A 61 -14.65 1.63 13.84
C LEU A 61 -13.12 1.48 13.91
N GLY A 62 -12.62 0.68 14.86
CA GLY A 62 -11.18 0.41 15.00
C GLY A 62 -10.57 -0.26 13.77
N LYS A 63 -11.24 -1.27 13.19
CA LYS A 63 -10.77 -1.92 11.96
C LYS A 63 -10.76 -0.95 10.78
N LYS A 64 -11.79 -0.09 10.67
CA LYS A 64 -11.83 0.96 9.65
C LYS A 64 -10.69 1.95 9.81
N LEU A 65 -10.41 2.38 11.04
CA LEU A 65 -9.36 3.36 11.33
C LEU A 65 -7.98 2.83 10.95
N ILE A 66 -7.67 1.58 11.30
CA ILE A 66 -6.38 0.94 10.96
C ILE A 66 -6.17 0.91 9.44
N TRP A 67 -7.18 0.43 8.69
CA TRP A 67 -7.09 0.41 7.22
C TRP A 67 -7.05 1.83 6.62
N GLY A 68 -7.79 2.77 7.20
CA GLY A 68 -7.77 4.18 6.78
C GLY A 68 -6.38 4.80 6.91
N VAL A 69 -5.70 4.56 8.04
CA VAL A 69 -4.31 5.01 8.25
C VAL A 69 -3.36 4.36 7.23
N ILE A 70 -3.48 3.05 7.00
CA ILE A 70 -2.65 2.33 6.03
C ILE A 70 -2.82 2.92 4.62
N ILE A 71 -4.05 3.13 4.17
CA ILE A 71 -4.36 3.71 2.85
C ILE A 71 -3.88 5.17 2.77
N TRP A 72 -4.00 5.94 3.84
CA TRP A 72 -3.59 7.34 3.87
C TRP A 72 -2.08 7.53 3.71
N PHE A 73 -1.28 6.79 4.50
CA PHE A 73 0.18 6.89 4.46
C PHE A 73 0.78 6.17 3.25
N PHE A 74 0.11 5.13 2.76
CA PHE A 74 0.55 4.34 1.61
C PHE A 74 -0.59 4.27 0.58
N PRO A 75 -0.87 5.35 -0.17
CA PRO A 75 -2.01 5.39 -1.09
C PRO A 75 -1.94 4.32 -2.19
N ILE A 76 -0.74 3.87 -2.56
CA ILE A 76 -0.56 2.78 -3.51
C ILE A 76 -0.55 1.44 -2.77
N GLY A 77 0.53 1.17 -2.02
CA GLY A 77 0.73 -0.11 -1.36
C GLY A 77 -0.38 -0.43 -0.37
N GLY A 78 -0.79 0.53 0.45
CA GLY A 78 -1.88 0.39 1.40
C GLY A 78 -3.23 0.14 0.72
N SER A 79 -3.52 0.80 -0.40
CA SER A 79 -4.74 0.49 -1.18
C SER A 79 -4.68 -0.90 -1.80
N ILE A 80 -3.57 -1.30 -2.43
CA ILE A 80 -3.41 -2.63 -3.02
C ILE A 80 -3.58 -3.71 -1.95
N ILE A 81 -2.87 -3.58 -0.83
CA ILE A 81 -2.95 -4.51 0.29
C ILE A 81 -4.38 -4.53 0.86
N TYR A 82 -5.05 -3.36 0.93
CA TYR A 82 -6.44 -3.28 1.32
C TYR A 82 -7.37 -4.05 0.36
N PHE A 83 -7.24 -3.86 -0.95
CA PHE A 83 -8.06 -4.57 -1.94
C PHE A 83 -7.87 -6.09 -1.89
N LEU A 84 -6.64 -6.56 -1.65
CA LEU A 84 -6.30 -7.99 -1.70
C LEU A 84 -6.52 -8.72 -0.38
N PHE A 85 -6.21 -8.10 0.76
CA PHE A 85 -6.05 -8.82 2.03
C PHE A 85 -6.95 -8.33 3.17
N SER A 86 -7.75 -7.27 2.99
CA SER A 86 -8.55 -6.74 4.09
C SER A 86 -9.79 -7.56 4.48
N GLY A 87 -10.13 -8.59 3.68
CA GLY A 87 -11.30 -9.45 3.91
C GLY A 87 -12.62 -8.71 3.69
N ARG A 88 -12.60 -7.72 2.81
CA ARG A 88 -13.73 -6.90 2.35
C ARG A 88 -14.71 -7.72 1.53
N LYS A 89 -16.00 -7.48 1.77
CA LYS A 89 -17.12 -8.07 1.05
C LYS A 89 -17.71 -7.05 0.08
#